data_AF-G2NYM1-F1
#
_entry.id   AF-G2NYM1-F1
#
_cell.length_a   1.000
_cell.length_b   1.000
_cell.length_c   1.000
_cell.angle_alpha   90.00
_cell.angle_beta   90.00
_cell.angle_gamma   90.00
#
_symmetry.space_group_name_H-M   'P 1'
#
loop_
_entity.id
_entity.type
_entity.pdbx_description
1 polymer ?
#
loop_
_entity_poly.entity_id
_entity_poly.type
_entity_poly.pdbx_seq_one_letter_code
_entity_poly.pdbx_strand_id
1 'polypeptide(L)'
;MANSTEPQDPEDRRITRLRVGRDGSYVKPDRRVPYGHVLYAAATLGRSPAAIVSRLTELGYDDIELPATPLPLTVDPGDALLLKADTSNLSWLEVGKPVSLRNLLASAGRQGRSPAEAARRLTAFGCPAPADHPLPETPDTRDIVLIRTEPGGEGDWLDWGAEASSRHVLQVAGTLRCNPHTVATRLIALGIRLPYVPEPGDERLLQDPREPLLVLAQETGRRPADIVSRLAELGRSRPNDAPDTREPDDLRILSEELDGRAPWLERNNVVGVRLWHILRAALATGRSPADIAKRLNALGHWLHENAKLPAVADVADIRLLETVDRSFLDGVHLEHVLRSASLTGRSPADVASRLAALGYRLPDEVDYPEVCGMLRR
;
A
#
# COMPACT_ATOMS: atom_id res chain seq x y z
N MET A 1 15.31 58.52 10.90
CA MET A 1 14.54 57.83 11.95
C MET A 1 13.07 58.12 11.67
N ALA A 2 12.37 57.24 10.97
CA ALA A 2 10.95 57.41 10.70
C ALA A 2 10.16 56.90 11.92
N ASN A 3 9.40 57.78 12.56
CA ASN A 3 8.51 57.44 13.66
C ASN A 3 7.46 56.45 13.15
N SER A 4 7.52 55.20 13.62
CA SER A 4 6.41 54.26 13.52
C SER A 4 5.29 54.77 14.43
N THR A 5 4.36 55.55 13.86
CA THR A 5 3.16 56.00 14.58
C THR A 5 2.25 54.79 14.78
N GLU A 6 2.35 54.16 15.95
CA GLU A 6 1.45 53.06 16.31
C GLU A 6 0.00 53.61 16.33
N PRO A 7 -0.96 52.98 15.64
CA PRO A 7 -2.32 53.53 15.58
C PRO A 7 -2.94 53.63 16.98
N GLN A 8 -3.52 54.79 17.30
CA GLN A 8 -4.17 55.01 18.61
C GLN A 8 -5.62 54.52 18.64
N ASP A 9 -6.27 54.41 17.48
CA ASP A 9 -7.63 53.88 17.37
C ASP A 9 -7.63 52.35 17.60
N PRO A 10 -8.49 51.82 18.50
CA PRO A 10 -8.65 50.38 18.68
C PRO A 10 -9.06 49.62 17.41
N GLU A 11 -9.79 50.23 16.48
CA GLU A 11 -10.17 49.62 15.19
C GLU A 11 -8.95 49.53 14.26
N ASP A 12 -8.11 50.57 14.19
CA ASP A 12 -6.86 50.55 13.41
C ASP A 12 -5.84 49.55 13.94
N ARG A 13 -5.82 49.34 15.26
CA ARG A 13 -5.03 48.29 15.89
C ARG A 13 -5.52 46.90 15.49
N ARG A 14 -6.82 46.70 15.28
CA ARG A 14 -7.36 45.42 14.81
C ARG A 14 -7.09 45.20 13.32
N ILE A 15 -7.08 46.26 12.51
CA ILE A 15 -6.69 46.19 11.10
C ILE A 15 -5.21 45.83 10.98
N THR A 16 -4.33 46.49 11.74
CA THR A 16 -2.87 46.28 11.64
C THR A 16 -2.36 45.07 12.44
N ARG A 17 -3.06 44.65 13.50
CA ARG A 17 -2.77 43.46 14.35
C ARG A 17 -3.94 42.48 14.33
N LEU A 18 -3.93 41.56 13.37
CA LEU A 18 -4.95 40.51 13.32
C LEU A 18 -4.49 39.27 14.07
N ARG A 19 -5.33 38.76 14.97
CA ARG A 19 -5.07 37.47 15.62
C ARG A 19 -5.58 36.36 14.70
N VAL A 20 -4.68 35.54 14.15
CA VAL A 20 -5.00 34.45 13.22
C VAL A 20 -4.73 33.10 13.89
N GLY A 21 -5.67 32.63 14.71
CA GLY A 21 -5.49 31.40 15.51
C GLY A 21 -4.73 31.65 16.82
N ARG A 22 -3.67 30.87 17.09
CA ARG A 22 -2.83 31.04 18.30
C ARG A 22 -1.82 32.20 18.20
N ASP A 23 -1.51 32.66 16.97
CA ASP A 23 -0.51 33.71 16.68
C ASP A 23 -1.12 34.96 16.02
N GLY A 24 -0.36 36.06 15.97
CA GLY A 24 -0.77 37.35 15.38
C GLY A 24 -0.10 37.63 14.03
N SER A 25 -0.89 38.01 13.03
CA SER A 25 -0.44 38.66 11.80
C SER A 25 -0.26 40.16 12.05
N TYR A 26 0.95 40.67 11.88
CA TYR A 26 1.24 42.12 11.97
C TYR A 26 1.73 42.64 10.62
N VAL A 27 1.10 43.71 10.13
CA VAL A 27 1.58 44.41 8.93
C VAL A 27 2.77 45.28 9.34
N LYS A 28 3.87 45.15 8.63
CA LYS A 28 5.02 46.03 8.82
C LYS A 28 4.97 47.17 7.80
N PRO A 29 5.22 48.43 8.19
CA PRO A 29 5.14 49.57 7.27
C PRO A 29 6.11 49.51 6.09
N ASP A 30 7.20 48.75 6.22
CA ASP A 30 8.25 48.57 5.22
C ASP A 30 8.03 47.36 4.30
N ARG A 31 6.88 46.68 4.42
CA ARG A 31 6.56 45.48 3.63
C ARG A 31 5.19 45.60 2.98
N ARG A 32 5.12 45.09 1.76
CA ARG A 32 3.87 44.91 1.03
C ARG A 32 2.83 44.20 1.89
N VAL A 33 1.63 44.77 1.98
CA VAL A 33 0.49 44.19 2.69
C VAL A 33 -0.12 43.07 1.83
N PRO A 34 -0.15 41.82 2.30
CA PRO A 34 -0.69 40.72 1.51
C PRO A 34 -2.21 40.83 1.33
N TYR A 35 -2.73 40.41 0.17
CA TYR A 35 -4.16 40.50 -0.10
C TYR A 35 -5.01 39.67 0.88
N GLY A 36 -4.49 38.51 1.30
CA GLY A 36 -5.14 37.66 2.31
C GLY A 36 -5.34 38.37 3.67
N HIS A 37 -4.44 39.29 4.03
CA HIS A 37 -4.59 40.10 5.24
C HIS A 37 -5.78 41.07 5.15
N VAL A 38 -5.94 41.72 4.00
CA VAL A 38 -7.06 42.63 3.72
C VAL A 38 -8.39 41.89 3.82
N LEU A 39 -8.49 40.72 3.18
CA LEU A 39 -9.70 39.90 3.22
C LEU A 39 -10.01 39.35 4.61
N TYR A 40 -8.99 38.96 5.37
CA TYR A 40 -9.15 38.53 6.76
C TYR A 40 -9.60 39.67 7.69
N ALA A 41 -9.04 40.87 7.52
CA ALA A 41 -9.48 42.05 8.27
C ALA A 41 -10.93 42.40 7.94
N ALA A 42 -11.29 42.41 6.65
CA ALA A 42 -12.63 42.68 6.18
C ALA A 42 -13.65 41.72 6.80
N ALA A 43 -13.37 40.42 6.74
CA ALA A 43 -14.25 39.39 7.30
C ALA A 43 -14.36 39.46 8.83
N THR A 44 -13.25 39.72 9.53
CA THR A 44 -13.23 39.79 11.00
C THR A 44 -13.94 41.04 11.54
N LEU A 45 -13.85 42.15 10.82
CA LEU A 45 -14.44 43.44 11.22
C LEU A 45 -15.83 43.67 10.62
N GLY A 46 -16.31 42.78 9.75
CA GLY A 46 -17.60 42.95 9.05
C GLY A 46 -17.61 44.16 8.11
N ARG A 47 -16.45 44.53 7.54
CA ARG A 47 -16.28 45.65 6.61
C ARG A 47 -16.05 45.13 5.19
N SER A 48 -16.26 45.99 4.19
CA SER A 48 -15.86 45.64 2.83
C SER A 48 -14.32 45.69 2.70
N PRO A 49 -13.72 44.81 1.88
CA PRO A 49 -12.29 44.89 1.55
C PRO A 49 -11.84 46.26 1.06
N ALA A 50 -12.68 46.95 0.28
CA ALA A 50 -12.40 48.31 -0.18
C ALA A 50 -12.24 49.30 1.00
N ALA A 51 -13.07 49.21 2.03
CA ALA A 51 -12.96 50.05 3.21
C ALA A 51 -11.66 49.77 3.99
N ILE A 52 -11.24 48.50 4.07
CA ILE A 52 -9.96 48.13 4.69
C ILE A 52 -8.77 48.69 3.92
N VAL A 53 -8.78 48.60 2.59
CA VAL A 53 -7.73 49.16 1.72
C VAL A 53 -7.63 50.68 1.91
N SER A 54 -8.77 51.38 1.87
CA SER A 54 -8.80 52.83 2.13
C SER A 54 -8.21 53.17 3.49
N ARG A 55 -8.60 52.42 4.53
CA ARG A 55 -8.11 52.68 5.89
C ARG A 55 -6.61 52.37 6.05
N LEU A 56 -6.10 51.32 5.43
CA LEU A 56 -4.67 51.00 5.41
C LEU A 56 -3.86 52.09 4.69
N THR A 57 -4.38 52.61 3.57
CA THR A 57 -3.78 53.72 2.82
C THR A 57 -3.71 54.99 3.69
N GLU A 58 -4.81 55.34 4.39
CA GLU A 58 -4.83 56.47 5.33
C GLU A 58 -3.82 56.32 6.49
N LEU A 59 -3.51 55.08 6.88
CA LEU A 59 -2.52 54.75 7.89
C LEU A 59 -1.08 54.70 7.36
N GLY A 60 -0.86 54.98 6.08
CA GLY A 60 0.45 55.01 5.42
C GLY A 60 0.95 53.67 4.90
N TYR A 61 0.07 52.67 4.74
CA TYR A 61 0.39 51.40 4.09
C TYR A 61 -0.03 51.45 2.61
N ASP A 62 0.78 52.12 1.79
CA ASP A 62 0.45 52.34 0.37
C ASP A 62 0.78 51.14 -0.54
N ASP A 63 1.70 50.26 -0.12
CA ASP A 63 2.06 49.06 -0.88
C ASP A 63 1.16 47.87 -0.49
N ILE A 64 -0.02 47.80 -1.11
CA ILE A 64 -1.01 46.74 -0.87
C ILE A 64 -1.09 45.81 -2.09
N GLU A 65 -1.03 44.50 -1.86
CA GLU A 65 -1.30 43.49 -2.89
C GLU A 65 -2.81 43.43 -3.17
N LEU A 66 -3.19 43.68 -4.43
CA LEU A 66 -4.57 43.63 -4.90
C LEU A 66 -4.67 42.72 -6.14
N PRO A 67 -5.78 41.98 -6.30
CA PRO A 67 -6.02 41.20 -7.50
C PRO A 67 -6.36 42.09 -8.69
N ALA A 68 -6.19 41.52 -9.88
CA ALA A 68 -6.69 42.11 -11.12
C ALA A 68 -8.23 42.09 -11.19
N THR A 69 -8.88 41.24 -10.41
CA THR A 69 -10.34 41.17 -10.30
C THR A 69 -10.88 42.24 -9.36
N PRO A 70 -12.14 42.70 -9.55
CA PRO A 70 -12.77 43.62 -8.61
C PRO A 70 -12.80 43.05 -7.19
N LEU A 71 -12.59 43.92 -6.20
CA LEU A 71 -12.69 43.54 -4.80
C LEU A 71 -14.11 43.05 -4.48
N PRO A 72 -14.25 41.92 -3.75
CA PRO A 72 -15.57 41.43 -3.38
C PRO A 72 -16.23 42.43 -2.42
N LEU A 73 -17.56 42.56 -2.52
CA LEU A 73 -18.32 43.48 -1.66
C LEU A 73 -18.33 43.02 -0.20
N THR A 74 -18.39 41.71 0.02
CA THR A 74 -18.39 41.05 1.33
C THR A 74 -17.50 39.80 1.28
N VAL A 75 -16.97 39.41 2.44
CA VAL A 75 -16.12 38.23 2.59
C VAL A 75 -16.60 37.46 3.81
N ASP A 76 -16.89 36.17 3.64
CA ASP A 76 -17.22 35.29 4.75
C ASP A 76 -15.95 34.98 5.57
N PRO A 77 -16.03 34.87 6.91
CA PRO A 77 -14.87 34.49 7.72
C PRO A 77 -14.20 33.17 7.33
N GLY A 78 -14.97 32.19 6.82
CA GLY A 78 -14.42 30.96 6.26
C GLY A 78 -13.65 31.21 4.97
N ASP A 79 -14.17 32.05 4.08
CA ASP A 79 -13.53 32.40 2.81
C ASP A 79 -12.13 33.01 3.02
N ALA A 80 -11.98 33.91 4.00
CA ALA A 80 -10.69 34.51 4.32
C ALA A 80 -9.65 33.50 4.83
N LEU A 81 -10.09 32.41 5.46
CA LEU A 81 -9.21 31.33 5.91
C LEU A 81 -8.74 30.42 4.77
N LEU A 82 -9.36 30.48 3.58
CA LEU A 82 -8.89 29.72 2.41
C LEU A 82 -7.55 30.23 1.91
N LEU A 83 -7.28 31.52 2.08
CA LEU A 83 -6.06 32.19 1.61
C LEU A 83 -4.84 31.93 2.47
N LYS A 84 -4.97 31.12 3.53
CA LYS A 84 -3.87 30.78 4.42
C LYS A 84 -3.14 29.54 3.89
N ALA A 85 -1.91 29.71 3.43
CA ALA A 85 -1.16 28.69 2.73
C ALA A 85 -0.63 27.57 3.65
N ASP A 86 -0.17 27.90 4.85
CA ASP A 86 0.43 26.92 5.77
C ASP A 86 -0.06 27.07 7.22
N THR A 87 -0.11 25.94 7.93
CA THR A 87 -0.42 25.83 9.35
C THR A 87 0.76 26.21 10.23
N SER A 88 1.97 26.06 9.73
CA SER A 88 3.22 26.23 10.49
C SER A 88 3.84 27.60 10.26
N ASN A 89 3.90 28.05 9.00
CA ASN A 89 4.35 29.39 8.63
C ASN A 89 3.17 30.23 8.12
N LEU A 90 2.97 31.41 8.70
CA LEU A 90 1.89 32.36 8.41
C LEU A 90 2.02 33.03 7.02
N SER A 91 2.21 32.24 5.96
CA SER A 91 2.25 32.75 4.59
C SER A 91 0.84 32.80 4.00
N TRP A 92 0.50 33.95 3.44
CA TRP A 92 -0.71 34.12 2.62
C TRP A 92 -0.43 33.57 1.23
N LEU A 93 -1.46 33.03 0.58
CA LEU A 93 -1.39 32.73 -0.85
C LEU A 93 -1.13 34.03 -1.62
N GLU A 94 -0.20 33.96 -2.56
CA GLU A 94 0.10 35.08 -3.45
C GLU A 94 -0.97 35.20 -4.53
N VAL A 95 -1.37 36.43 -4.83
CA VAL A 95 -2.39 36.69 -5.83
C VAL A 95 -1.82 36.49 -7.24
N GLY A 96 -2.59 35.86 -8.11
CA GLY A 96 -2.19 35.53 -9.48
C GLY A 96 -1.31 34.29 -9.61
N LYS A 97 -0.81 33.73 -8.49
CA LYS A 97 -0.09 32.45 -8.51
C LYS A 97 -1.06 31.27 -8.40
N PRO A 98 -0.83 30.17 -9.14
CA PRO A 98 -1.60 28.95 -8.98
C PRO A 98 -1.50 28.40 -7.54
N VAL A 99 -2.63 28.03 -6.96
CA VAL A 99 -2.67 27.40 -5.64
C VAL A 99 -2.23 25.95 -5.76
N SER A 100 -1.30 25.49 -4.91
CA SER A 100 -0.94 24.07 -4.86
C SER A 100 -2.10 23.20 -4.37
N LEU A 101 -2.16 21.95 -4.84
CA LEU A 101 -3.20 21.00 -4.44
C LEU A 101 -3.21 20.81 -2.91
N ARG A 102 -2.03 20.79 -2.28
CA ARG A 102 -1.87 20.74 -0.82
C ARG A 102 -2.63 21.85 -0.10
N ASN A 103 -2.41 23.10 -0.52
CA ASN A 103 -3.00 24.25 0.16
C ASN A 103 -4.50 24.30 -0.03
N LEU A 104 -4.97 23.92 -1.22
CA LEU A 104 -6.39 23.79 -1.53
C LEU A 104 -7.07 22.73 -0.63
N LEU A 105 -6.49 21.53 -0.53
CA LEU A 105 -7.07 20.44 0.28
C LEU A 105 -6.98 20.73 1.78
N ALA A 106 -5.86 21.27 2.24
CA ALA A 106 -5.68 21.63 3.65
C ALA A 106 -6.69 22.71 4.09
N SER A 107 -6.89 23.73 3.27
CA SER A 107 -7.85 24.80 3.56
C SER A 107 -9.31 24.33 3.46
N ALA A 108 -9.66 23.57 2.41
CA ALA A 108 -10.99 22.98 2.22
C ALA A 108 -11.37 22.06 3.39
N GLY A 109 -10.48 21.13 3.76
CA GLY A 109 -10.70 20.17 4.85
C GLY A 109 -10.91 20.83 6.21
N ARG A 110 -10.17 21.91 6.51
CA ARG A 110 -10.35 22.67 7.76
C ARG A 110 -11.69 23.35 7.87
N GLN A 111 -12.31 23.69 6.74
CA GLN A 111 -13.60 24.38 6.68
C GLN A 111 -14.77 23.43 6.42
N GLY A 112 -14.50 22.12 6.30
CA GLY A 112 -15.51 21.13 5.92
C GLY A 112 -16.10 21.38 4.52
N ARG A 113 -15.36 22.07 3.64
CA ARG A 113 -15.78 22.40 2.28
C ARG A 113 -15.27 21.38 1.28
N SER A 114 -15.95 21.28 0.15
CA SER A 114 -15.48 20.46 -0.96
C SER A 114 -14.29 21.11 -1.67
N PRO A 115 -13.38 20.30 -2.26
CA PRO A 115 -12.29 20.83 -3.09
C PRO A 115 -12.79 21.76 -4.21
N ALA A 116 -13.91 21.42 -4.85
CA ALA A 116 -14.50 22.24 -5.91
C ALA A 116 -14.99 23.61 -5.42
N GLU A 117 -15.66 23.67 -4.26
CA GLU A 117 -16.10 24.94 -3.70
C GLU A 117 -14.92 25.81 -3.25
N ALA A 118 -13.91 25.20 -2.61
CA ALA A 118 -12.69 25.91 -2.24
C ALA A 118 -11.97 26.48 -3.48
N ALA A 119 -11.86 25.71 -4.57
CA ALA A 119 -11.26 26.15 -5.82
C ALA A 119 -11.98 27.36 -6.43
N ARG A 120 -13.32 27.33 -6.48
CA ARG A 120 -14.13 28.44 -6.99
C ARG A 120 -13.91 29.72 -6.19
N ARG A 121 -13.91 29.60 -4.86
CA ARG A 121 -13.69 30.74 -3.95
C ARG A 121 -12.30 31.32 -4.10
N LEU A 122 -11.26 30.47 -4.09
CA LEU A 122 -9.88 30.91 -4.29
C LEU A 122 -9.69 31.60 -5.64
N THR A 123 -10.30 31.06 -6.70
CA THR A 123 -10.27 31.67 -8.05
C THR A 123 -10.95 33.04 -8.06
N ALA A 124 -12.09 33.19 -7.37
CA ALA A 124 -12.77 34.48 -7.20
C ALA A 124 -11.91 35.52 -6.46
N PHE A 125 -11.05 35.07 -5.53
CA PHE A 125 -10.07 35.92 -4.83
C PHE A 125 -8.76 36.13 -5.61
N GLY A 126 -8.68 35.70 -6.87
CA GLY A 126 -7.50 35.89 -7.71
C GLY A 126 -6.37 34.87 -7.47
N CYS A 127 -6.65 33.77 -6.78
CA CYS A 127 -5.75 32.65 -6.58
C CYS A 127 -6.26 31.44 -7.39
N PRO A 128 -5.88 31.30 -8.67
CA PRO A 128 -6.44 30.26 -9.54
C PRO A 128 -6.02 28.85 -9.08
N ALA A 129 -6.93 27.89 -9.17
CA ALA A 129 -6.61 26.47 -9.07
C ALA A 129 -6.41 25.90 -10.48
N PRO A 130 -5.24 25.31 -10.82
CA PRO A 130 -4.93 24.79 -12.15
C PRO A 130 -5.56 23.41 -12.39
N ALA A 131 -6.85 23.26 -12.05
CA ALA A 131 -7.56 22.01 -12.25
C ALA A 131 -8.05 21.92 -13.70
N ASP A 132 -7.51 20.97 -14.48
CA ASP A 132 -7.90 20.72 -15.87
C ASP A 132 -9.25 19.97 -15.99
N HIS A 133 -9.87 19.61 -14.87
CA HIS A 133 -11.14 18.90 -14.80
C HIS A 133 -11.96 19.33 -13.56
N PRO A 134 -13.25 18.98 -13.49
CA PRO A 134 -14.06 19.25 -12.31
C PRO A 134 -13.47 18.54 -11.09
N LEU A 135 -13.26 19.32 -10.02
CA LEU A 135 -12.85 18.80 -8.72
C LEU A 135 -14.04 18.15 -7.99
N PRO A 136 -13.80 17.34 -6.94
CA PRO A 136 -14.87 16.72 -6.21
C PRO A 136 -15.75 17.74 -5.48
N GLU A 137 -17.07 17.59 -5.61
CA GLU A 137 -18.08 18.39 -4.87
C GLU A 137 -18.37 17.84 -3.47
N THR A 138 -17.88 16.64 -3.15
CA THR A 138 -18.01 16.05 -1.82
C THR A 138 -16.80 16.41 -0.95
N PRO A 139 -17.01 16.93 0.28
CA PRO A 139 -15.92 17.15 1.21
C PRO A 139 -15.38 15.82 1.74
N ASP A 140 -14.05 15.66 1.74
CA ASP A 140 -13.38 14.60 2.48
C ASP A 140 -12.12 15.17 3.14
N THR A 141 -12.12 15.24 4.47
CA THR A 141 -10.99 15.76 5.24
C THR A 141 -9.74 14.89 5.11
N ARG A 142 -9.89 13.65 4.62
CA ARG A 142 -8.79 12.71 4.36
C ARG A 142 -8.11 12.94 3.02
N ASP A 143 -8.64 13.81 2.14
CA ASP A 143 -8.04 14.11 0.84
C ASP A 143 -6.57 14.56 0.97
N ILE A 144 -6.25 15.30 2.03
CA ILE A 144 -4.87 15.72 2.32
C ILE A 144 -3.92 14.54 2.53
N VAL A 145 -4.40 13.41 3.06
CA VAL A 145 -3.59 12.20 3.27
C VAL A 145 -3.31 11.50 1.93
N LEU A 146 -4.21 11.64 0.95
CA LEU A 146 -4.07 10.97 -0.35
C LEU A 146 -2.86 11.48 -1.13
N ILE A 147 -2.53 12.76 -1.02
CA ILE A 147 -1.45 13.39 -1.78
C ILE A 147 -0.11 13.40 -1.03
N ARG A 148 -0.03 12.83 0.18
CA ARG A 148 1.18 12.84 0.99
C ARG A 148 2.08 11.65 0.64
N THR A 149 3.30 11.88 0.16
CA THR A 149 4.19 10.80 -0.28
C THR A 149 4.88 10.09 0.88
N GLU A 150 5.18 10.80 1.98
CA GLU A 150 5.84 10.22 3.16
C GLU A 150 5.02 10.38 4.47
N PRO A 151 4.99 9.34 5.33
CA PRO A 151 4.23 9.38 6.58
C PRO A 151 4.81 10.29 7.68
N GLY A 152 5.96 10.94 7.47
CA GLY A 152 6.75 11.67 8.49
C GLY A 152 6.39 13.15 8.74
N GLY A 153 5.37 13.71 8.10
CA GLY A 153 4.89 15.09 8.38
C GLY A 153 5.68 16.22 7.72
N GLU A 154 6.98 16.04 7.43
CA GLU A 154 7.79 16.96 6.61
C GLU A 154 7.92 16.53 5.13
N GLY A 155 7.17 15.50 4.72
CA GLY A 155 7.31 14.87 3.40
C GLY A 155 6.87 15.71 2.21
N ASP A 156 7.33 15.30 1.03
CA ASP A 156 6.87 15.80 -0.27
C ASP A 156 5.38 15.52 -0.50
N TRP A 157 4.75 16.35 -1.34
CA TRP A 157 3.32 16.26 -1.64
C TRP A 157 3.15 16.13 -3.15
N LEU A 158 2.24 15.25 -3.56
CA LEU A 158 1.76 15.22 -4.94
C LEU A 158 0.99 16.50 -5.22
N ASP A 159 1.37 17.15 -6.31
CA ASP A 159 0.69 18.35 -6.81
C ASP A 159 -0.04 18.06 -8.12
N TRP A 160 -0.69 19.07 -8.70
CA TRP A 160 -1.46 18.96 -9.93
C TRP A 160 -0.72 18.19 -11.04
N GLY A 161 -1.38 17.19 -11.62
CA GLY A 161 -0.83 16.40 -12.72
C GLY A 161 0.32 15.47 -12.33
N ALA A 162 0.71 15.39 -11.05
CA ALA A 162 1.67 14.41 -10.57
C ALA A 162 1.16 12.99 -10.81
N GLU A 163 2.08 12.04 -10.93
CA GLU A 163 1.76 10.63 -11.10
C GLU A 163 1.91 9.88 -9.78
N ALA A 164 0.88 9.12 -9.38
CA ALA A 164 0.92 8.24 -8.22
C ALA A 164 1.06 6.78 -8.66
N SER A 165 2.02 6.08 -8.06
CA SER A 165 2.20 4.64 -8.27
C SER A 165 1.14 3.80 -7.53
N SER A 166 0.94 2.55 -7.96
CA SER A 166 0.11 1.58 -7.24
C SER A 166 0.57 1.33 -5.79
N ARG A 167 1.89 1.41 -5.54
CA ARG A 167 2.47 1.32 -4.18
C ARG A 167 1.97 2.45 -3.29
N HIS A 168 1.92 3.69 -3.82
CA HIS A 168 1.38 4.84 -3.11
C HIS A 168 -0.10 4.65 -2.77
N VAL A 169 -0.90 4.23 -3.75
CA VAL A 169 -2.33 3.93 -3.55
C VAL A 169 -2.54 2.91 -2.43
N LEU A 170 -1.77 1.80 -2.44
CA LEU A 170 -1.84 0.76 -1.40
C LEU A 170 -1.43 1.25 -0.02
N GLN A 171 -0.35 2.04 0.06
CA GLN A 171 0.14 2.59 1.32
C GLN A 171 -0.89 3.53 1.95
N VAL A 172 -1.49 4.41 1.13
CA VAL A 172 -2.56 5.32 1.56
C VAL A 172 -3.80 4.54 1.97
N ALA A 173 -4.21 3.53 1.19
CA ALA A 173 -5.32 2.64 1.52
C ALA A 173 -5.14 1.93 2.86
N GLY A 174 -3.93 1.41 3.12
CA GLY A 174 -3.57 0.82 4.42
C GLY A 174 -3.59 1.83 5.57
N THR A 175 -3.11 3.05 5.32
CA THR A 175 -3.11 4.15 6.31
C THR A 175 -4.53 4.59 6.67
N LEU A 176 -5.39 4.73 5.66
CA LEU A 176 -6.79 5.16 5.81
C LEU A 176 -7.74 4.00 6.13
N ARG A 177 -7.25 2.76 6.12
CA ARG A 177 -8.02 1.52 6.27
C ARG A 177 -9.24 1.47 5.34
N CYS A 178 -9.03 1.78 4.07
CA CYS A 178 -10.08 1.77 3.04
C CYS A 178 -9.64 1.03 1.78
N ASN A 179 -10.59 0.82 0.86
CA ASN A 179 -10.34 0.08 -0.38
C ASN A 179 -9.39 0.89 -1.33
N PRO A 180 -8.35 0.26 -1.90
CA PRO A 180 -7.43 0.88 -2.87
C PRO A 180 -8.13 1.53 -4.09
N HIS A 181 -9.21 0.96 -4.58
CA HIS A 181 -10.03 1.51 -5.66
C HIS A 181 -10.63 2.87 -5.27
N THR A 182 -11.12 3.02 -4.04
CA THR A 182 -11.65 4.31 -3.55
C THR A 182 -10.55 5.37 -3.51
N VAL A 183 -9.35 4.99 -3.05
CA VAL A 183 -8.18 5.89 -3.04
C VAL A 183 -7.79 6.30 -4.46
N ALA A 184 -7.67 5.34 -5.37
CA ALA A 184 -7.29 5.58 -6.76
C ALA A 184 -8.29 6.49 -7.50
N THR A 185 -9.59 6.20 -7.38
CA THR A 185 -10.64 7.02 -7.98
C THR A 185 -10.66 8.43 -7.40
N ARG A 186 -10.43 8.56 -6.09
CA ARG A 186 -10.36 9.88 -5.44
C ARG A 186 -9.12 10.67 -5.89
N LEU A 187 -7.96 10.02 -6.04
CA LEU A 187 -6.75 10.65 -6.57
C LEU A 187 -6.93 11.17 -8.00
N ILE A 188 -7.54 10.37 -8.88
CA ILE A 188 -7.89 10.80 -10.25
C ILE A 188 -8.80 12.02 -10.21
N ALA A 189 -9.84 11.99 -9.37
CA ALA A 189 -10.77 13.11 -9.23
C ALA A 189 -10.11 14.39 -8.66
N LEU A 190 -8.94 14.27 -8.02
CA LEU A 190 -8.13 15.39 -7.52
C LEU A 190 -7.06 15.85 -8.52
N GLY A 191 -6.97 15.23 -9.71
CA GLY A 191 -6.00 15.59 -10.75
C GLY A 191 -4.65 14.92 -10.63
N ILE A 192 -4.57 13.84 -9.85
CA ILE A 192 -3.40 12.97 -9.80
C ILE A 192 -3.57 11.87 -10.85
N ARG A 193 -2.54 11.68 -11.68
CA ARG A 193 -2.51 10.65 -12.72
C ARG A 193 -2.10 9.31 -12.14
N LEU A 194 -2.66 8.23 -12.66
CA LEU A 194 -2.22 6.87 -12.37
C LEU A 194 -1.68 6.25 -13.66
N PRO A 195 -0.61 5.44 -13.60
CA PRO A 195 -0.09 4.72 -14.77
C PRO A 195 -0.96 3.51 -15.16
N TYR A 196 -2.12 3.33 -14.52
CA TYR A 196 -3.08 2.26 -14.75
C TYR A 196 -4.51 2.75 -14.48
N VAL A 197 -5.50 2.05 -15.03
CA VAL A 197 -6.93 2.30 -14.75
C VAL A 197 -7.33 1.48 -13.52
N PRO A 198 -7.84 2.07 -12.43
CA PRO A 198 -8.19 1.32 -11.22
C PRO A 198 -9.45 0.45 -11.39
N GLU A 199 -9.43 -0.76 -10.85
CA GLU A 199 -10.56 -1.69 -10.86
C GLU A 199 -10.98 -2.07 -9.43
N PRO A 200 -12.29 -2.29 -9.17
CA PRO A 200 -12.75 -2.71 -7.84
C PRO A 200 -12.12 -4.02 -7.33
N GLY A 201 -11.71 -4.90 -8.26
CA GLY A 201 -11.07 -6.18 -7.94
C GLY A 201 -9.60 -6.09 -7.54
N ASP A 202 -8.94 -4.94 -7.70
CA ASP A 202 -7.50 -4.79 -7.44
C ASP A 202 -7.16 -5.05 -5.96
N GLU A 203 -8.08 -4.76 -5.04
CA GLU A 203 -7.87 -4.99 -3.61
C GLU A 203 -7.46 -6.43 -3.34
N ARG A 204 -8.22 -7.40 -3.89
CA ARG A 204 -7.97 -8.81 -3.62
C ARG A 204 -6.64 -9.28 -4.20
N LEU A 205 -6.27 -8.77 -5.37
CA LEU A 205 -5.02 -9.10 -6.04
C LEU A 205 -3.79 -8.61 -5.25
N LEU A 206 -3.94 -7.52 -4.49
CA LEU A 206 -2.84 -6.85 -3.81
C LEU A 206 -2.67 -7.25 -2.34
N GLN A 207 -3.60 -8.02 -1.76
CA GLN A 207 -3.61 -8.40 -0.34
C GLN A 207 -2.46 -9.35 0.05
N ASP A 208 -2.30 -10.49 -0.65
CA ASP A 208 -1.27 -11.48 -0.30
C ASP A 208 -0.46 -11.92 -1.54
N PRO A 209 0.83 -11.53 -1.65
CA PRO A 209 1.68 -11.95 -2.75
C PRO A 209 2.07 -13.44 -2.71
N ARG A 210 1.92 -14.12 -1.56
CA ARG A 210 2.32 -15.52 -1.37
C ARG A 210 1.21 -16.50 -1.71
N GLU A 211 -0.04 -16.06 -1.68
CA GLU A 211 -1.19 -16.90 -1.96
C GLU A 211 -1.18 -17.43 -3.41
N PRO A 212 -1.48 -18.72 -3.67
CA PRO A 212 -1.48 -19.27 -5.01
C PRO A 212 -2.42 -18.54 -5.97
N LEU A 213 -1.98 -18.34 -7.23
CA LEU A 213 -2.79 -17.71 -8.28
C LEU A 213 -4.15 -18.42 -8.48
N LEU A 214 -4.22 -19.72 -8.22
CA LEU A 214 -5.47 -20.49 -8.32
C LEU A 214 -6.52 -20.09 -7.28
N VAL A 215 -6.11 -19.64 -6.09
CA VAL A 215 -7.04 -19.14 -5.06
C VAL A 215 -7.60 -17.80 -5.52
N LEU A 216 -6.74 -16.90 -5.98
CA LEU A 216 -7.16 -15.63 -6.57
C LEU A 216 -8.09 -15.83 -7.78
N ALA A 217 -7.78 -16.79 -8.65
CA ALA A 217 -8.62 -17.15 -9.79
C ALA A 217 -10.00 -17.67 -9.36
N GLN A 218 -10.05 -18.51 -8.32
CA GLN A 218 -11.32 -19.01 -7.77
C GLN A 218 -12.20 -17.87 -7.24
N GLU A 219 -11.61 -16.97 -6.47
CA GLU A 219 -12.39 -15.93 -5.78
C GLU A 219 -12.77 -14.77 -6.69
N THR A 220 -11.89 -14.39 -7.62
CA THR A 220 -12.15 -13.30 -8.56
C THR A 220 -12.88 -13.76 -9.82
N GLY A 221 -12.92 -15.07 -10.09
CA GLY A 221 -13.45 -15.65 -11.33
C GLY A 221 -12.61 -15.35 -12.57
N ARG A 222 -11.41 -14.78 -12.41
CA ARG A 222 -10.48 -14.43 -13.51
C ARG A 222 -9.57 -15.61 -13.84
N ARG A 223 -9.04 -15.65 -15.07
CA ARG A 223 -8.02 -16.63 -15.43
C ARG A 223 -6.69 -16.26 -14.77
N PRO A 224 -5.82 -17.23 -14.42
CA PRO A 224 -4.51 -16.92 -13.86
C PRO A 224 -3.68 -15.97 -14.73
N ALA A 225 -3.72 -16.12 -16.06
CA ALA A 225 -3.05 -15.22 -16.99
C ALA A 225 -3.56 -13.76 -16.92
N ASP A 226 -4.87 -13.56 -16.77
CA ASP A 226 -5.48 -12.23 -16.61
C ASP A 226 -5.06 -11.60 -15.28
N ILE A 227 -4.97 -12.41 -14.21
CA ILE A 227 -4.50 -11.96 -12.89
C ILE A 227 -3.03 -11.52 -12.97
N VAL A 228 -2.17 -12.31 -13.61
CA VAL A 228 -0.75 -11.98 -13.76
C VAL A 228 -0.58 -10.70 -14.59
N SER A 229 -1.31 -10.58 -15.70
CA SER A 229 -1.29 -9.36 -16.52
C SER A 229 -1.75 -8.15 -15.71
N ARG A 230 -2.82 -8.30 -14.93
CA ARG A 230 -3.33 -7.23 -14.08
C ARG A 230 -2.36 -6.84 -12.97
N LEU A 231 -1.70 -7.80 -12.33
CA LEU A 231 -0.66 -7.54 -11.35
C LEU A 231 0.52 -6.78 -11.97
N ALA A 232 0.90 -7.12 -13.22
CA ALA A 232 1.97 -6.42 -13.93
C ALA A 232 1.61 -4.95 -14.21
N GLU A 233 0.38 -4.66 -14.64
CA GLU A 233 -0.14 -3.28 -14.76
C GLU A 233 -0.08 -2.52 -13.43
N LEU A 234 -0.37 -3.22 -12.33
CA LEU A 234 -0.27 -2.68 -10.97
C LEU A 234 1.18 -2.63 -10.46
N GLY A 235 2.19 -2.81 -11.31
CA GLY A 235 3.61 -2.74 -10.94
C GLY A 235 4.10 -3.91 -10.07
N ARG A 236 3.37 -5.03 -10.03
CA ARG A 236 3.76 -6.27 -9.36
C ARG A 236 4.03 -7.38 -10.39
N SER A 237 5.29 -7.73 -10.55
CA SER A 237 5.66 -8.86 -11.40
C SER A 237 5.49 -10.17 -10.65
N ARG A 238 4.74 -11.11 -11.23
CA ARG A 238 4.60 -12.48 -10.75
C ARG A 238 4.70 -13.43 -11.94
N PRO A 239 5.46 -14.54 -11.84
CA PRO A 239 5.56 -15.49 -12.94
C PRO A 239 4.22 -16.22 -13.15
N ASN A 240 3.84 -16.42 -14.42
CA ASN A 240 2.63 -17.13 -14.81
C ASN A 240 2.88 -18.64 -14.88
N ASP A 241 3.07 -19.26 -13.72
CA ASP A 241 3.32 -20.70 -13.63
C ASP A 241 2.06 -21.48 -13.23
N ALA A 242 0.90 -20.82 -13.23
CA ALA A 242 -0.36 -21.48 -12.92
C ALA A 242 -1.02 -21.95 -14.22
N PRO A 243 -1.46 -23.23 -14.28
CA PRO A 243 -2.18 -23.74 -15.44
C PRO A 243 -3.53 -23.06 -15.57
N ASP A 244 -3.95 -22.78 -16.80
CA ASP A 244 -5.26 -22.17 -17.08
C ASP A 244 -6.44 -23.07 -16.68
N THR A 245 -6.23 -24.40 -16.70
CA THR A 245 -7.23 -25.38 -16.29
C THR A 245 -6.91 -25.90 -14.89
N ARG A 246 -7.81 -25.61 -13.95
CA ARG A 246 -7.78 -26.10 -12.58
C ARG A 246 -8.30 -27.53 -12.50
N GLU A 247 -7.59 -28.38 -11.77
CA GLU A 247 -8.08 -29.69 -11.32
C GLU A 247 -8.69 -29.57 -9.92
N PRO A 248 -9.70 -30.42 -9.57
CA PRO A 248 -10.37 -30.37 -8.27
C PRO A 248 -9.41 -30.43 -7.06
N ASP A 249 -8.31 -31.19 -7.20
CA ASP A 249 -7.35 -31.43 -6.13
C ASP A 249 -6.23 -30.38 -6.03
N ASP A 250 -6.15 -29.39 -6.92
CA ASP A 250 -5.01 -28.47 -6.99
C ASP A 250 -4.76 -27.71 -5.69
N LEU A 251 -5.81 -27.09 -5.13
CA LEU A 251 -5.68 -26.38 -3.87
C LEU A 251 -5.34 -27.33 -2.73
N ARG A 252 -5.83 -28.57 -2.82
CA ARG A 252 -5.58 -29.59 -1.81
C ARG A 252 -4.11 -30.00 -1.79
N ILE A 253 -3.51 -30.25 -2.95
CA ILE A 253 -2.09 -30.63 -3.04
C ILE A 253 -1.14 -29.45 -2.77
N LEU A 254 -1.60 -28.20 -2.95
CA LEU A 254 -0.85 -26.99 -2.62
C LEU A 254 -0.92 -26.58 -1.14
N SER A 255 -1.88 -27.11 -0.38
CA SER A 255 -1.98 -26.89 1.06
C SER A 255 -0.98 -27.77 1.80
N GLU A 256 -0.27 -27.23 2.79
CA GLU A 256 0.68 -28.00 3.62
C GLU A 256 -0.02 -29.14 4.40
N GLU A 257 -1.28 -28.91 4.80
CA GLU A 257 -2.10 -29.88 5.54
C GLU A 257 -3.06 -30.69 4.65
N LEU A 258 -3.01 -30.47 3.34
CA LEU A 258 -3.83 -31.19 2.36
C LEU A 258 -5.35 -31.03 2.58
N ASP A 259 -5.76 -29.90 3.15
CA ASP A 259 -7.16 -29.55 3.40
C ASP A 259 -7.72 -28.55 2.38
N GLY A 260 -6.87 -28.07 1.46
CA GLY A 260 -7.23 -27.08 0.46
C GLY A 260 -7.27 -25.65 0.99
N ARG A 261 -6.66 -25.39 2.15
CA ARG A 261 -6.58 -24.09 2.82
C ARG A 261 -5.13 -23.75 3.15
N ALA A 262 -4.88 -22.48 3.44
CA ALA A 262 -3.60 -22.01 3.94
C ALA A 262 -3.23 -22.71 5.27
N PRO A 263 -1.94 -22.92 5.57
CA PRO A 263 -0.76 -22.46 4.82
C PRO A 263 -0.52 -23.19 3.50
N TRP A 264 -0.04 -22.45 2.51
CA TRP A 264 0.27 -22.95 1.17
C TRP A 264 1.75 -23.29 1.06
N LEU A 265 2.10 -24.32 0.29
CA LEU A 265 3.49 -24.69 0.02
C LEU A 265 4.28 -23.48 -0.49
N GLU A 266 5.40 -23.19 0.16
CA GLU A 266 6.33 -22.20 -0.36
C GLU A 266 7.05 -22.74 -1.62
N ARG A 267 7.32 -21.84 -2.58
CA ARG A 267 8.13 -22.19 -3.75
C ARG A 267 9.60 -22.23 -3.35
N ASN A 268 10.15 -23.42 -3.26
CA ASN A 268 11.56 -23.64 -2.99
C ASN A 268 12.27 -24.14 -4.26
N ASN A 269 13.00 -23.25 -4.93
CA ASN A 269 13.74 -23.58 -6.16
C ASN A 269 15.08 -24.28 -5.92
N VAL A 270 15.48 -24.49 -4.66
CA VAL A 270 16.77 -25.09 -4.29
C VAL A 270 16.61 -26.55 -3.89
N VAL A 271 15.67 -26.84 -2.99
CA VAL A 271 15.44 -28.19 -2.46
C VAL A 271 14.26 -28.88 -3.12
N GLY A 272 13.32 -28.11 -3.67
CA GLY A 272 12.06 -28.64 -4.20
C GLY A 272 11.09 -29.07 -3.09
N VAL A 273 9.97 -29.66 -3.51
CA VAL A 273 8.94 -30.22 -2.63
C VAL A 273 9.48 -31.47 -1.95
N ARG A 274 9.24 -31.59 -0.64
CA ARG A 274 9.60 -32.79 0.13
C ARG A 274 8.81 -34.00 -0.38
N LEU A 275 9.48 -35.13 -0.62
CA LEU A 275 8.86 -36.38 -1.07
C LEU A 275 7.72 -36.84 -0.14
N TRP A 276 7.86 -36.59 1.17
CA TRP A 276 6.82 -36.81 2.18
C TRP A 276 5.48 -36.17 1.82
N HIS A 277 5.50 -34.92 1.33
CA HIS A 277 4.29 -34.19 0.95
C HIS A 277 3.59 -34.85 -0.24
N ILE A 278 4.38 -35.29 -1.23
CA ILE A 278 3.86 -35.97 -2.42
C ILE A 278 3.18 -37.28 -2.05
N LEU A 279 3.77 -38.07 -1.15
CA LEU A 279 3.18 -39.33 -0.69
C LEU A 279 1.90 -39.10 0.13
N ARG A 280 1.88 -38.09 1.03
CA ARG A 280 0.65 -37.72 1.75
C ARG A 280 -0.44 -37.26 0.79
N ALA A 281 -0.12 -36.42 -0.19
CA ALA A 281 -1.05 -35.92 -1.20
C ALA A 281 -1.60 -37.07 -2.06
N ALA A 282 -0.76 -38.03 -2.44
CA ALA A 282 -1.18 -39.22 -3.18
C ALA A 282 -2.20 -40.06 -2.39
N LEU A 283 -1.94 -40.34 -1.11
CA LEU A 283 -2.91 -41.03 -0.25
C LEU A 283 -4.21 -40.25 -0.06
N ALA A 284 -4.09 -38.94 0.14
CA ALA A 284 -5.25 -38.09 0.36
C ALA A 284 -6.15 -38.09 -0.90
N THR A 285 -5.58 -37.81 -2.07
CA THR A 285 -6.34 -37.67 -3.33
C THR A 285 -6.68 -39.01 -4.00
N GLY A 286 -6.05 -40.11 -3.58
CA GLY A 286 -6.17 -41.41 -4.23
C GLY A 286 -5.42 -41.52 -5.58
N ARG A 287 -4.56 -40.54 -5.90
CA ARG A 287 -3.76 -40.51 -7.12
C ARG A 287 -2.39 -41.17 -6.92
N SER A 288 -1.70 -41.50 -8.00
CA SER A 288 -0.33 -42.02 -7.90
C SER A 288 0.67 -40.92 -7.49
N PRO A 289 1.78 -41.25 -6.79
CA PRO A 289 2.83 -40.28 -6.48
C PRO A 289 3.39 -39.58 -7.72
N ALA A 290 3.48 -40.28 -8.86
CA ALA A 290 3.92 -39.73 -10.13
C ALA A 290 2.95 -38.66 -10.68
N ASP A 291 1.64 -38.90 -10.57
CA ASP A 291 0.63 -37.92 -11.00
C ASP A 291 0.66 -36.66 -10.13
N ILE A 292 0.83 -36.82 -8.82
CA ILE A 292 0.96 -35.69 -7.89
C ILE A 292 2.21 -34.88 -8.21
N ALA A 293 3.36 -35.53 -8.36
CA ALA A 293 4.61 -34.84 -8.69
C ALA A 293 4.50 -34.09 -10.02
N LYS A 294 3.90 -34.71 -11.05
CA LYS A 294 3.64 -34.08 -12.34
C LYS A 294 2.73 -32.86 -12.21
N ARG A 295 1.66 -32.96 -11.42
CA ARG A 295 0.72 -31.85 -11.22
C ARG A 295 1.34 -30.71 -10.43
N LEU A 296 2.07 -30.99 -9.35
CA LEU A 296 2.81 -29.99 -8.60
C LEU A 296 3.85 -29.28 -9.48
N ASN A 297 4.54 -30.01 -10.35
CA ASN A 297 5.49 -29.41 -11.29
C ASN A 297 4.79 -28.43 -12.26
N ALA A 298 3.60 -28.78 -12.75
CA ALA A 298 2.78 -27.89 -13.57
C ALA A 298 2.26 -26.66 -12.79
N LEU A 299 2.24 -26.70 -11.46
CA LEU A 299 1.89 -25.58 -10.57
C LEU A 299 3.11 -24.75 -10.14
N GLY A 300 4.30 -25.08 -10.66
CA GLY A 300 5.57 -24.41 -10.33
C GLY A 300 6.28 -24.98 -9.09
N HIS A 301 5.87 -26.15 -8.62
CA HIS A 301 6.45 -26.85 -7.47
C HIS A 301 7.17 -28.13 -7.94
N TRP A 302 8.48 -28.08 -8.02
CA TRP A 302 9.29 -29.18 -8.55
C TRP A 302 9.72 -30.17 -7.46
N LEU A 303 9.98 -31.42 -7.85
CA LEU A 303 10.58 -32.45 -6.99
C LEU A 303 12.06 -32.62 -7.37
N HIS A 304 12.93 -32.76 -6.38
CA HIS A 304 14.36 -32.95 -6.60
C HIS A 304 14.66 -34.18 -7.49
N GLU A 305 15.61 -34.06 -8.43
CA GLU A 305 15.93 -35.10 -9.43
C GLU A 305 16.38 -36.44 -8.81
N ASN A 306 17.07 -36.38 -7.67
CA ASN A 306 17.48 -37.57 -6.91
C ASN A 306 16.31 -38.33 -6.27
N ALA A 307 15.15 -37.69 -6.08
CA ALA A 307 14.02 -38.32 -5.43
C ALA A 307 13.43 -39.42 -6.32
N LYS A 308 13.27 -40.62 -5.75
CA LYS A 308 12.69 -41.76 -6.46
C LYS A 308 11.27 -41.99 -5.97
N LEU A 309 10.32 -41.74 -6.86
CA LEU A 309 8.89 -41.91 -6.55
C LEU A 309 8.52 -43.40 -6.55
N PRO A 310 7.97 -43.93 -5.44
CA PRO A 310 7.39 -45.26 -5.45
C PRO A 310 6.13 -45.29 -6.32
N ALA A 311 5.79 -46.46 -6.86
CA ALA A 311 4.58 -46.63 -7.67
C ALA A 311 3.28 -46.39 -6.87
N VAL A 312 3.30 -46.73 -5.57
CA VAL A 312 2.18 -46.58 -4.64
C VAL A 312 2.68 -45.85 -3.40
N ALA A 313 1.89 -44.92 -2.87
CA ALA A 313 2.19 -44.27 -1.61
C ALA A 313 1.90 -45.25 -0.45
N ASP A 314 2.90 -45.48 0.40
CA ASP A 314 2.76 -46.29 1.61
C ASP A 314 2.80 -45.39 2.85
N VAL A 315 1.86 -45.61 3.77
CA VAL A 315 1.82 -44.96 5.10
C VAL A 315 3.12 -45.18 5.85
N ALA A 316 3.74 -46.35 5.67
CA ALA A 316 4.97 -46.70 6.36
C ALA A 316 6.16 -45.88 5.85
N ASP A 317 6.18 -45.49 4.57
CA ASP A 317 7.17 -44.55 4.03
C ASP A 317 6.94 -43.11 4.48
N ILE A 318 5.68 -42.68 4.59
CA ILE A 318 5.33 -41.35 5.10
C ILE A 318 5.85 -41.21 6.54
N ARG A 319 5.58 -42.20 7.39
CA ARG A 319 6.08 -42.24 8.77
C ARG A 319 7.60 -42.22 8.83
N LEU A 320 8.27 -42.93 7.92
CA LEU A 320 9.72 -42.90 7.83
C LEU A 320 10.23 -41.49 7.44
N LEU A 321 9.68 -40.89 6.38
CA LEU A 321 10.12 -39.59 5.89
C LEU A 321 9.85 -38.45 6.87
N GLU A 322 8.82 -38.56 7.71
CA GLU A 322 8.55 -37.61 8.81
C GLU A 322 9.71 -37.55 9.82
N THR A 323 10.48 -38.64 9.98
CA THR A 323 11.63 -38.68 10.89
C THR A 323 12.91 -38.08 10.30
N VAL A 324 12.95 -37.86 8.99
CA VAL A 324 14.14 -37.40 8.24
C VAL A 324 13.98 -35.92 7.88
N ASP A 325 14.67 -35.05 8.61
CA ASP A 325 14.66 -33.60 8.32
C ASP A 325 15.82 -33.17 7.39
N ARG A 326 16.25 -34.08 6.51
CA ARG A 326 17.32 -33.87 5.54
C ARG A 326 16.78 -33.69 4.14
N SER A 327 17.41 -32.79 3.38
CA SER A 327 17.11 -32.63 1.96
C SER A 327 17.83 -33.71 1.13
N PHE A 328 17.46 -33.85 -0.14
CA PHE A 328 18.17 -34.74 -1.08
C PHE A 328 19.59 -34.25 -1.43
N LEU A 329 19.95 -33.02 -1.03
CA LEU A 329 21.31 -32.49 -1.15
C LEU A 329 22.19 -32.90 0.03
N ASP A 330 21.57 -33.25 1.16
CA ASP A 330 22.27 -33.64 2.38
C ASP A 330 22.51 -35.15 2.42
N GLY A 331 23.67 -35.55 2.95
CA GLY A 331 23.91 -36.95 3.30
C GLY A 331 23.08 -37.36 4.52
N VAL A 332 22.44 -38.53 4.45
CA VAL A 332 21.75 -39.14 5.59
C VAL A 332 22.78 -39.93 6.41
N HIS A 333 23.32 -39.31 7.44
CA HIS A 333 24.29 -39.97 8.34
C HIS A 333 23.66 -41.08 9.19
N LEU A 334 24.50 -41.98 9.72
CA LEU A 334 24.11 -43.11 10.59
C LEU A 334 23.16 -42.71 11.73
N GLU A 335 23.40 -41.57 12.39
CA GLU A 335 22.53 -41.07 13.47
C GLU A 335 21.07 -40.89 13.04
N HIS A 336 20.84 -40.46 11.80
CA HIS A 336 19.49 -40.27 11.26
C HIS A 336 18.82 -41.63 11.05
N VAL A 337 19.55 -42.59 10.48
CA VAL A 337 19.05 -43.96 10.28
C VAL A 337 18.68 -44.63 11.59
N LEU A 338 19.53 -44.53 12.62
CA LEU A 338 19.26 -45.11 13.94
C LEU A 338 18.07 -44.43 14.63
N ARG A 339 17.97 -43.09 14.53
CA ARG A 339 16.82 -42.34 15.04
C ARG A 339 15.53 -42.76 14.35
N SER A 340 15.52 -42.82 13.02
CA SER A 340 14.38 -43.27 12.22
C SER A 340 13.97 -44.70 12.53
N ALA A 341 14.94 -45.62 12.69
CA ALA A 341 14.69 -47.01 13.08
C ALA A 341 14.00 -47.08 14.44
N SER A 342 14.50 -46.34 15.44
CA SER A 342 13.88 -46.27 16.77
C SER A 342 12.46 -45.71 16.75
N LEU A 343 12.18 -44.69 15.93
CA LEU A 343 10.87 -44.04 15.86
C LEU A 343 9.84 -44.85 15.06
N THR A 344 10.29 -45.60 14.05
CA THR A 344 9.42 -46.39 13.17
C THR A 344 9.30 -47.86 13.61
N GLY A 345 10.15 -48.33 14.53
CA GLY A 345 10.21 -49.72 14.97
C GLY A 345 10.84 -50.68 13.95
N ARG A 346 11.46 -50.15 12.89
CA ARG A 346 12.14 -50.91 11.83
C ARG A 346 13.60 -51.20 12.19
N SER A 347 14.22 -52.15 11.49
CA SER A 347 15.67 -52.32 11.62
C SER A 347 16.41 -51.15 10.94
N PRO A 348 17.60 -50.77 11.42
CA PRO A 348 18.43 -49.80 10.70
C PRO A 348 18.73 -50.19 9.26
N ALA A 349 18.91 -51.48 8.96
CA ALA A 349 19.10 -52.00 7.59
C ALA A 349 17.86 -51.77 6.70
N ASP A 350 16.65 -52.01 7.22
CA ASP A 350 15.40 -51.74 6.52
C ASP A 350 15.22 -50.24 6.24
N VAL A 351 15.54 -49.40 7.24
CA VAL A 351 15.47 -47.94 7.10
C VAL A 351 16.45 -47.45 6.05
N ALA A 352 17.72 -47.87 6.11
CA ALA A 352 18.75 -47.49 5.16
C ALA A 352 18.36 -47.91 3.73
N SER A 353 17.94 -49.17 3.57
CA SER A 353 17.48 -49.72 2.28
C SER A 353 16.29 -48.93 1.73
N ARG A 354 15.33 -48.58 2.58
CA ARG A 354 14.15 -47.82 2.13
C ARG A 354 14.50 -46.37 1.77
N LEU A 355 15.34 -45.70 2.55
CA LEU A 355 15.78 -44.34 2.24
C LEU A 355 16.59 -44.29 0.93
N ALA A 356 17.47 -45.27 0.68
CA ALA A 356 18.18 -45.41 -0.58
C ALA A 356 17.21 -45.66 -1.76
N ALA A 357 16.19 -46.50 -1.57
CA ALA A 357 15.17 -46.76 -2.58
C ALA A 357 14.34 -45.50 -2.92
N LEU A 358 14.14 -44.60 -1.95
CA LEU A 358 13.48 -43.31 -2.11
C LEU A 358 14.41 -42.19 -2.63
N GLY A 359 15.70 -42.49 -2.81
CA GLY A 359 16.67 -41.59 -3.45
C GLY A 359 17.55 -40.77 -2.51
N TYR A 360 17.52 -41.04 -1.20
CA TYR A 360 18.45 -40.41 -0.26
C TYR A 360 19.86 -40.99 -0.39
N ARG A 361 20.87 -40.13 -0.20
CA ARG A 361 22.28 -40.54 -0.20
C ARG A 361 22.68 -40.97 1.22
N LEU A 362 23.13 -42.21 1.37
CA LEU A 362 23.72 -42.73 2.60
C LEU A 362 25.25 -42.91 2.42
N PRO A 363 26.04 -42.95 3.51
CA PRO A 363 27.47 -43.26 3.44
C PRO A 363 27.70 -44.72 3.02
N ASP A 364 28.60 -44.94 2.06
CA ASP A 364 28.90 -46.27 1.49
C ASP A 364 29.67 -47.20 2.46
N GLU A 365 30.23 -46.66 3.55
CA GLU A 365 31.18 -47.34 4.45
C GLU A 365 30.53 -47.84 5.76
N VAL A 366 29.19 -47.84 5.86
CA VAL A 366 28.47 -48.17 7.09
C VAL A 366 27.62 -49.42 6.93
N ASP A 367 27.96 -50.48 7.69
CA ASP A 367 27.11 -51.66 7.84
C ASP A 367 25.97 -51.38 8.83
N TYR A 368 24.73 -51.47 8.34
CA TYR A 368 23.54 -51.25 9.16
C TYR A 368 23.03 -52.56 9.77
N PRO A 369 22.72 -52.61 11.08
CA PRO A 369 22.25 -53.84 11.70
C PRO A 369 20.82 -54.20 11.28
N GLU A 370 20.58 -55.51 11.11
CA GLU A 370 19.28 -56.12 10.79
C GLU A 370 18.35 -56.24 12.01
N VAL A 371 18.88 -56.09 13.22
CA VAL A 371 18.12 -56.31 14.46
C VAL A 371 17.48 -55.01 14.90
N CYS A 372 16.16 -55.02 15.11
CA CYS A 372 15.47 -53.93 15.81
C CYS A 372 16.00 -53.85 17.24
N GLY A 373 16.69 -52.75 17.57
CA GLY A 373 17.11 -52.49 18.94
C GLY A 373 15.88 -52.39 19.84
N MET A 374 15.61 -53.46 20.61
CA MET A 374 14.60 -53.39 21.66
C MET A 374 15.09 -52.41 22.72
N LEU A 375 14.56 -51.19 22.72
CA LEU A 375 14.58 -50.36 23.92
C LEU A 375 13.79 -51.11 24.99
N ARG A 376 14.50 -51.88 25.83
CA ARG A 376 13.96 -52.31 27.12
C ARG A 376 13.58 -51.03 27.86
N ARG A 377 12.27 -50.87 28.09
CA ARG A 377 11.69 -49.78 28.89
C ARG A 377 12.29 -49.74 30.29
#